data_AF-A0A7Y2MX98-F1
#
_entry.id   AF-A0A7Y2MX98-F1
#
_cell.length_a   1.000
_cell.length_b   1.000
_cell.length_c   1.000
_cell.angle_alpha   90.00
_cell.angle_beta   90.00
_cell.angle_gamma   90.00
#
_symmetry.space_group_name_H-M   'P 1'
#
loop_
_entity.id
_entity.type
_entity.pdbx_description
1 polymer ?
#
loop_
_entity_poly.entity_id
_entity_poly.type
_entity_poly.pdbx_seq_one_letter_code
_entity_poly.pdbx_strand_id
1 'polypeptide(L)'
;MRQEEIDDQVFELYDEYCHGAINRREFFRRAGQLTIAGASGLAMAEALMPNYADAQEIQFTDERIKANWVDYASPGGTSGTMRGYLVVPQGEGPFPAVLVMHENRGLNP
;
A
#
# COMPACT_ATOMS: atom_id res chain seq x y z
N MET A 1 -1.32 16.49 1.87
CA MET A 1 -1.07 16.62 3.32
C MET A 1 0.14 15.75 3.61
N ARG A 2 1.21 16.30 4.19
CA ARG A 2 2.37 15.48 4.61
C ARG A 2 2.06 14.82 5.95
N GLN A 3 2.75 13.73 6.29
CA GLN A 3 2.56 13.02 7.55
C GLN A 3 2.70 13.94 8.79
N GLU A 4 3.53 14.98 8.70
CA GLU A 4 3.74 16.01 9.75
C GLU A 4 2.54 16.96 9.96
N GLU A 5 1.52 16.91 9.10
CA GLU A 5 0.35 17.81 9.12
C GLU A 5 -0.91 17.13 9.68
N ILE A 6 -0.82 15.86 10.09
CA ILE A 6 -1.93 15.08 10.63
C ILE A 6 -1.75 14.93 12.15
N ASP A 7 -2.80 15.23 12.88
CA ASP A 7 -2.81 15.16 14.35
C ASP A 7 -2.70 13.72 14.85
N ASP A 8 -1.96 13.53 15.94
CA ASP A 8 -1.72 12.24 16.57
C ASP A 8 -3.03 11.51 16.93
N GLN A 9 -4.08 12.23 17.34
CA GLN A 9 -5.37 11.61 17.66
C GLN A 9 -6.04 10.97 16.44
N VAL A 10 -5.84 11.56 15.25
CA VAL A 10 -6.34 10.99 13.99
C VAL A 10 -5.50 9.78 13.58
N PHE A 11 -4.18 9.82 13.84
CA PHE A 11 -3.30 8.67 13.61
C PHE A 11 -3.63 7.47 14.49
N GLU A 12 -3.90 7.67 15.78
CA GLU A 12 -4.30 6.60 16.69
C GLU A 12 -5.59 5.92 16.22
N LEU A 13 -6.58 6.71 15.78
CA LEU A 13 -7.82 6.19 15.21
C LEU A 13 -7.58 5.40 13.91
N TYR A 14 -6.61 5.83 13.09
CA TYR A 14 -6.23 5.10 11.88
C TYR A 14 -5.52 3.79 12.19
N ASP A 15 -4.67 3.76 13.21
CA ASP A 15 -4.02 2.53 13.68
C ASP A 15 -5.05 1.49 14.15
N GLU A 16 -6.02 1.90 14.97
CA GLU A 16 -7.15 1.04 15.38
C GLU A 16 -7.91 0.48 14.17
N TYR A 17 -8.10 1.29 13.12
CA TYR A 17 -8.76 0.87 11.90
C TYR A 17 -7.93 -0.14 11.09
N CYS A 18 -6.64 0.15 10.86
CA CYS A 18 -5.74 -0.71 10.08
C CYS A 18 -5.50 -2.07 10.73
N HIS A 19 -5.49 -2.10 12.06
CA HIS A 19 -5.38 -3.33 12.85
C HIS A 19 -6.73 -4.01 13.12
N GLY A 20 -7.84 -3.45 12.63
CA GLY A 20 -9.16 -4.08 12.65
C GLY A 20 -9.90 -3.97 13.99
N ALA A 21 -9.44 -3.14 14.92
CA ALA A 21 -10.12 -2.87 16.19
C ALA A 21 -11.41 -2.06 15.99
N ILE A 22 -11.45 -1.16 14.99
CA ILE A 22 -12.65 -0.44 14.56
C ILE A 22 -12.90 -0.59 13.07
N ASN A 23 -14.16 -0.53 12.65
CA ASN A 23 -14.51 -0.55 11.23
C ASN A 23 -14.39 0.87 10.61
N ARG A 24 -14.35 0.93 9.27
CA ARG A 24 -14.24 2.19 8.51
C ARG A 24 -15.27 3.25 8.90
N ARG A 25 -16.51 2.84 9.20
CA ARG A 25 -17.58 3.79 9.59
C ARG A 25 -17.28 4.42 10.95
N GLU A 26 -16.84 3.61 11.90
CA GLU A 26 -16.48 4.06 13.24
C GLU A 26 -15.26 4.98 13.22
N PHE A 27 -14.25 4.67 12.40
CA PHE A 27 -13.10 5.53 12.15
C PHE A 27 -13.52 6.94 11.72
N PHE A 28 -14.29 7.05 10.63
CA PHE A 28 -14.75 8.35 10.13
C PHE A 28 -15.68 9.09 11.11
N ARG A 29 -16.53 8.34 11.83
CA ARG A 29 -17.41 8.93 12.84
C ARG A 29 -16.61 9.58 13.97
N ARG A 30 -15.57 8.91 14.48
CA ARG A 30 -14.71 9.44 15.56
C ARG A 30 -13.82 10.57 15.06
N ALA A 31 -13.21 10.43 13.88
CA ALA A 31 -12.40 11.49 13.29
C ALA A 31 -13.19 12.77 13.00
N GLY A 32 -14.45 12.64 12.55
CA GLY A 32 -15.34 13.78 12.32
C GLY A 32 -15.77 14.53 13.59
N GLN A 33 -15.57 13.94 14.78
CA GLN A 33 -15.79 14.61 16.06
C GLN A 33 -14.57 15.44 16.51
N LEU A 34 -13.41 15.26 15.88
CA LEU A 34 -12.19 16.00 16.18
C LEU A 34 -12.12 17.30 15.38
N THR A 35 -11.94 18.41 16.08
CA THR A 35 -11.58 19.72 15.51
C THR A 35 -10.22 20.10 16.06
N ILE A 36 -9.21 20.14 15.19
CA ILE A 36 -7.81 20.34 15.58
C ILE A 36 -7.32 21.63 14.94
N ALA A 37 -6.98 22.63 15.76
CA ALA A 37 -6.38 23.89 15.30
C ALA A 37 -7.13 24.58 14.12
N GLY A 38 -8.46 24.44 14.05
CA GLY A 38 -9.29 24.99 12.97
C GLY A 38 -9.34 24.13 11.69
N ALA A 39 -8.65 23.00 11.66
CA ALA A 39 -8.77 21.98 10.63
C ALA A 39 -9.75 20.86 11.06
N SER A 40 -10.37 20.23 10.07
CA SER A 40 -11.30 19.13 10.29
C SER A 40 -10.53 17.81 10.45
N GLY A 41 -10.75 17.09 11.55
CA GLY A 41 -10.23 15.73 11.72
C GLY A 41 -10.76 14.77 10.64
N LEU A 42 -11.93 15.05 10.05
CA LEU A 42 -12.45 14.30 8.91
C LEU A 42 -11.57 14.44 7.67
N ALA A 43 -11.11 15.66 7.36
CA ALA A 43 -10.24 15.90 6.21
C ALA A 43 -8.87 15.22 6.38
N MET A 44 -8.35 15.18 7.61
CA MET A 44 -7.12 14.44 7.94
C MET A 44 -7.34 12.92 7.78
N ALA A 45 -8.47 12.39 8.27
CA ALA A 45 -8.81 10.98 8.12
C ALA A 45 -8.97 10.57 6.65
N GLU A 46 -9.58 11.42 5.82
CA GLU A 46 -9.65 11.19 4.37
C GLU A 46 -8.25 11.13 3.73
N ALA A 47 -7.32 11.99 4.16
CA ALA A 47 -5.95 12.00 3.66
C ALA A 47 -5.13 10.75 4.02
N LEU A 48 -5.48 10.05 5.11
CA LEU A 48 -4.85 8.79 5.51
C LEU A 48 -5.37 7.58 4.75
N MET A 49 -6.55 7.69 4.15
CA MET A 49 -7.13 6.57 3.42
C MET A 49 -6.38 6.35 2.11
N PRO A 50 -6.04 5.10 1.78
CA PRO A 50 -5.42 4.81 0.50
C PRO A 50 -6.38 5.15 -0.65
N ASN A 51 -5.90 5.93 -1.62
CA ASN A 51 -6.61 6.22 -2.87
C ASN A 51 -6.00 5.43 -4.02
N TYR A 52 -6.50 4.22 -4.17
CA TYR A 52 -6.01 3.25 -5.15
C TYR A 52 -6.34 3.60 -6.60
N ALA A 53 -7.39 4.40 -6.83
CA ALA A 53 -7.71 4.90 -8.16
C ALA A 53 -6.62 5.85 -8.69
N ASP A 54 -6.04 6.66 -7.81
CA ASP A 54 -4.94 7.57 -8.16
C ASP A 54 -3.57 6.87 -8.16
N ALA A 55 -3.44 5.75 -7.43
CA ALA A 55 -2.18 5.02 -7.32
C ALA A 55 -1.80 4.24 -8.59
N GLN A 56 -2.78 3.96 -9.46
CA GLN A 56 -2.56 3.13 -10.64
C GLN A 56 -1.96 3.94 -11.81
N GLU A 57 -0.63 4.10 -11.83
CA GLU A 57 0.06 4.83 -12.90
C GLU A 57 0.16 4.06 -14.23
N ILE A 58 0.36 2.73 -14.17
CA ILE A 58 0.56 1.87 -15.34
C ILE A 58 -0.39 0.68 -15.24
N GLN A 59 -1.10 0.40 -16.35
CA GLN A 59 -1.93 -0.79 -16.45
C GLN A 59 -1.08 -2.06 -16.43
N PHE A 60 -1.54 -3.11 -15.76
CA PHE A 60 -0.83 -4.40 -15.76
C PHE A 60 -0.75 -5.06 -17.16
N THR A 61 -1.54 -4.57 -18.12
CA THR A 61 -1.55 -4.97 -19.53
C THR A 61 -0.77 -4.02 -20.45
N ASP A 62 -0.02 -3.05 -19.91
CA ASP A 62 0.75 -2.11 -20.71
C ASP A 62 1.76 -2.86 -21.61
N GLU A 63 1.70 -2.59 -22.92
CA GLU A 63 2.48 -3.31 -23.92
C GLU A 63 3.99 -3.15 -23.75
N ARG A 64 4.45 -2.12 -23.02
CA ARG A 64 5.87 -1.85 -22.75
C ARG A 64 6.47 -2.77 -21.71
N ILE A 65 5.65 -3.54 -20.98
CA ILE A 65 6.10 -4.47 -19.94
C ILE A 65 5.62 -5.89 -20.22
N LYS A 66 6.31 -6.85 -19.62
CA LYS A 66 5.93 -8.25 -19.59
C LYS A 66 5.93 -8.71 -18.14
N ALA A 67 4.74 -8.98 -17.61
CA ALA A 67 4.56 -9.45 -16.25
C ALA A 67 4.28 -10.95 -16.22
N ASN A 68 5.01 -11.70 -15.39
CA ASN A 68 4.81 -13.13 -15.20
C ASN A 68 5.04 -13.52 -13.75
N TRP A 69 4.37 -14.59 -13.34
CA TRP A 69 4.76 -15.30 -12.14
C TRP A 69 5.89 -16.27 -12.47
N VAL A 70 6.94 -16.25 -11.64
CA VAL A 70 8.07 -17.16 -11.76
C VAL A 70 8.25 -17.96 -10.48
N ASP A 71 8.49 -19.25 -10.64
CA ASP A 71 8.86 -20.14 -9.55
C ASP A 71 10.39 -20.27 -9.49
N TYR A 72 10.95 -20.24 -8.30
CA TYR A 72 12.39 -20.37 -8.08
C TYR A 72 12.68 -21.19 -6.81
N ALA A 73 13.78 -21.93 -6.84
CA ALA A 73 14.23 -22.65 -5.66
C ALA A 73 14.74 -21.67 -4.59
N SER A 74 14.44 -21.95 -3.33
CA SER A 74 14.93 -21.22 -2.16
C SER A 74 15.94 -22.07 -1.39
N PRO A 75 17.16 -22.29 -1.94
CA PRO A 75 18.17 -23.10 -1.27
C PRO A 75 18.59 -22.42 0.04
N GLY A 76 18.52 -23.16 1.15
CA GLY A 76 18.78 -22.63 2.48
C GLY A 76 17.59 -21.91 3.14
N GLY A 77 16.48 -21.74 2.42
CA GLY A 77 15.19 -21.31 2.99
C GLY A 77 14.33 -22.49 3.42
N THR A 78 13.27 -22.21 4.19
CA THR A 78 12.33 -23.23 4.69
C THR A 78 11.19 -23.55 3.71
N SER A 79 10.99 -22.73 2.68
CA SER A 79 9.85 -22.83 1.76
C SER A 79 10.04 -23.80 0.59
N GLY A 80 11.26 -24.31 0.36
CA GLY A 80 11.56 -25.17 -0.79
C GLY A 80 11.52 -24.40 -2.12
N THR A 81 10.35 -24.33 -2.75
CA THR A 81 10.10 -23.53 -3.95
C THR A 81 9.30 -22.29 -3.57
N MET A 82 9.79 -21.12 -4.00
CA MET A 82 9.11 -19.85 -3.84
C MET A 82 8.56 -19.36 -5.17
N ARG A 83 7.58 -18.47 -5.10
CA ARG A 83 6.94 -17.85 -6.26
C ARG A 83 6.99 -16.34 -6.13
N GLY A 84 7.36 -15.65 -7.20
CA GLY A 84 7.47 -14.19 -7.25
C GLY A 84 6.80 -13.60 -8.48
N TYR A 85 6.34 -12.36 -8.36
CA TYR A 85 5.84 -11.59 -9.51
C TYR A 85 7.00 -10.83 -10.15
N LEU A 86 7.33 -11.19 -11.38
CA LEU A 86 8.41 -10.61 -12.15
C LEU A 86 7.84 -9.76 -13.28
N VAL A 87 8.17 -8.48 -13.27
CA VAL A 87 7.85 -7.55 -14.35
C VAL A 87 9.15 -7.10 -15.01
N VAL A 88 9.23 -7.23 -16.32
CA VAL A 88 10.37 -6.77 -17.12
C VAL A 88 9.91 -5.84 -18.25
N PRO A 89 10.70 -4.83 -18.64
CA PRO A 89 10.44 -4.09 -19.88
C PRO A 89 10.48 -4.99 -21.11
N GLN A 90 9.75 -4.64 -22.16
CA GLN A 90 9.95 -5.21 -23.49
C GLN A 90 11.30 -4.76 -24.08
N GLY A 91 11.90 -5.62 -24.91
CA GLY A 91 13.17 -5.35 -25.60
C GLY A 91 14.34 -6.15 -25.03
N GLU A 92 15.55 -5.84 -25.52
CA GLU A 92 16.78 -6.51 -25.09
C GLU A 92 17.48 -5.72 -23.99
N GLY A 93 17.88 -6.42 -22.93
CA GLY A 93 18.53 -5.85 -21.76
C GLY A 93 20.07 -5.71 -21.91
N PRO A 94 20.81 -5.60 -20.78
CA PRO A 94 20.35 -5.80 -19.40
C PRO A 94 19.59 -4.59 -18.83
N PHE A 95 18.62 -4.87 -17.96
CA PHE A 95 17.87 -3.84 -17.21
C PHE A 95 18.31 -3.81 -15.74
N PRO A 96 18.28 -2.63 -15.08
CA PRO A 96 18.42 -2.57 -13.63
C PRO A 96 17.24 -3.29 -12.95
N ALA A 97 17.49 -3.82 -11.75
CA ALA A 97 16.49 -4.57 -10.99
C ALA A 97 16.13 -3.87 -9.67
N VAL A 98 14.84 -3.91 -9.35
CA VAL A 98 14.30 -3.54 -8.02
C VAL A 98 13.71 -4.81 -7.42
N LEU A 99 14.19 -5.20 -6.24
CA LEU A 99 13.64 -6.32 -5.49
C LEU A 99 12.76 -5.80 -4.36
N VAL A 100 11.48 -6.17 -4.39
CA VAL A 100 10.52 -5.82 -3.34
C VAL A 100 10.20 -7.09 -2.56
N MET A 101 10.45 -7.06 -1.25
CA MET A 101 10.07 -8.10 -0.31
C MET A 101 9.05 -7.50 0.65
N HIS A 102 7.81 -7.98 0.59
CA HIS A 102 6.74 -7.51 1.48
C HIS A 102 6.33 -8.64 2.43
N GLU A 103 5.89 -8.28 3.64
CA GLU A 103 5.24 -9.21 4.56
C GLU A 103 3.75 -9.40 4.22
N ASN A 104 3.11 -10.35 4.90
CA ASN A 104 1.68 -10.68 4.93
C ASN A 104 0.72 -9.57 4.43
N ARG A 105 -0.06 -9.87 3.36
CA ARG A 105 -1.11 -9.09 2.64
C ARG A 105 -0.82 -8.54 1.25
N GLY A 106 0.38 -8.68 0.70
CA GLY A 106 0.63 -8.26 -0.69
C GLY A 106 0.77 -6.75 -0.84
N LEU A 107 1.06 -6.31 -2.07
CA LEU A 107 0.88 -4.91 -2.44
C LEU A 107 -0.61 -4.59 -2.28
N ASN A 108 -0.96 -3.77 -1.29
CA ASN A 108 -2.32 -3.25 -1.13
C ASN A 108 -2.68 -2.53 -2.46
N PRO A 109 -3.68 -3.04 -3.21
CA PRO A 109 -4.03 -2.50 -4.53
C PRO A 109 -4.73 -1.18 -4.38
#